data_AF-A0A3D4YNW2-F1
#
_entry.id   AF-A0A3D4YNW2-F1
#
_cell.length_a   1.000
_cell.length_b   1.000
_cell.length_c   1.000
_cell.angle_alpha   90.00
_cell.angle_beta   90.00
_cell.angle_gamma   90.00
#
_symmetry.space_group_name_H-M   'P 1'
#
loop_
_entity.id
_entity.type
_entity.pdbx_description
1 polymer ?
#
loop_
_entity_poly.entity_id
_entity_poly.type
_entity_poly.pdbx_seq_one_letter_code
_entity_poly.pdbx_strand_id
1 'polypeptide(L)'
;MSDITPRCTYRLQLSKAFPFEAAGACVEYLSLLGVSHVYCSPILQAGPGSSHGYDVVDPGRISDELGGETGFRRWSTVLGEHELKLLMDVVPN
;
A
#
# COMPACT_ATOMS: atom_id res chain seq x y z
N MET A 1 12.86 -1.46 -19.93
CA MET A 1 11.94 -1.77 -18.82
C MET A 1 12.71 -1.58 -17.52
N SER A 2 12.16 -0.85 -16.54
CA SER A 2 12.83 -0.62 -15.26
C SER A 2 12.93 -1.94 -14.47
N ASP A 3 14.10 -2.24 -13.91
CA ASP A 3 14.38 -3.47 -13.15
C ASP A 3 13.38 -3.64 -11.98
N ILE A 4 12.57 -4.69 -12.03
CA ILE A 4 11.52 -5.00 -11.03
C ILE A 4 12.05 -5.74 -9.80
N THR A 5 13.34 -6.07 -9.76
CA THR A 5 13.93 -6.82 -8.66
C THR A 5 13.94 -5.98 -7.39
N PRO A 6 13.35 -6.44 -6.27
CA PRO A 6 13.44 -5.74 -5.00
C PRO A 6 14.87 -5.72 -4.46
N ARG A 7 15.43 -4.52 -4.25
CA ARG A 7 16.75 -4.32 -3.63
C ARG A 7 16.62 -4.14 -2.11
N CYS A 8 15.57 -3.44 -1.69
CA CYS A 8 15.21 -3.16 -0.31
C CYS A 8 13.69 -2.94 -0.22
N THR A 9 13.03 -3.62 0.70
CA THR A 9 11.60 -3.50 0.96
C THR A 9 11.34 -2.80 2.30
N TYR A 10 10.27 -2.00 2.37
CA TYR A 10 9.82 -1.39 3.62
C TYR A 10 8.35 -1.71 3.88
N ARG A 11 8.04 -2.33 5.03
CA ARG A 11 6.67 -2.76 5.37
C ARG A 11 5.84 -1.59 5.91
N LEU A 12 4.68 -1.33 5.28
CA LEU A 12 3.65 -0.43 5.79
C LEU A 12 2.41 -1.22 6.23
N GLN A 13 1.98 -0.97 7.46
CA GLN A 13 0.75 -1.51 8.03
C GLN A 13 -0.38 -0.49 7.80
N LEU A 14 -1.20 -0.75 6.78
CA LEU A 14 -2.31 0.12 6.41
C LEU A 14 -3.52 -0.15 7.29
N SER A 15 -4.21 0.92 7.68
CA SER A 15 -5.46 0.88 8.44
C SER A 15 -6.18 2.21 8.28
N LYS A 16 -7.38 2.36 8.87
CA LYS A 16 -8.05 3.66 8.95
C LYS A 16 -7.19 4.76 9.61
N ALA A 17 -6.30 4.40 10.53
CA ALA A 17 -5.40 5.35 11.19
C ALA A 17 -4.15 5.68 10.36
N PHE A 18 -3.84 4.87 9.34
CA PHE A 18 -2.74 5.07 8.42
C PHE A 18 -3.17 4.65 7.00
N PRO A 19 -4.06 5.45 6.36
CA PRO A 19 -4.63 5.14 5.04
C PRO A 19 -3.62 5.44 3.91
N PHE A 20 -4.03 5.25 2.65
CA PHE A 20 -3.16 5.52 1.49
C PHE A 20 -2.63 6.96 1.43
N GLU A 21 -3.40 7.93 1.92
CA GLU A 21 -2.98 9.33 1.96
C GLU A 21 -1.80 9.53 2.93
N ALA A 22 -1.90 8.99 4.15
CA ALA A 22 -0.80 9.00 5.12
C ALA A 22 0.41 8.20 4.63
N ALA A 23 0.20 7.06 3.98
CA ALA A 23 1.27 6.28 3.35
C ALA A 23 1.98 7.07 2.23
N GLY A 24 1.24 7.88 1.46
CA GLY A 24 1.76 8.79 0.45
C GLY A 24 2.68 9.87 1.02
N ALA A 25 2.32 10.43 2.18
CA ALA A 25 3.14 11.45 2.85
C ALA A 25 4.53 10.95 3.29
N CYS A 26 4.73 9.63 3.42
CA CYS A 26 6.02 9.05 3.77
C CYS A 26 6.90 8.71 2.55
N VAL A 27 6.38 8.78 1.32
CA VAL A 27 7.06 8.26 0.13
C VAL A 27 8.40 8.93 -0.14
N GLU A 28 8.48 10.26 -0.04
CA GLU A 28 9.73 11.00 -0.22
C GLU A 28 10.80 10.54 0.78
N TYR A 29 10.43 10.42 2.06
CA TYR A 29 11.32 9.91 3.10
C TYR A 29 11.82 8.49 2.79
N LEU A 30 10.93 7.59 2.37
CA LEU A 30 11.31 6.21 2.03
C LEU A 30 12.25 6.17 0.83
N SER A 31 12.03 7.02 -0.17
CA SER A 31 12.92 7.17 -1.32
C SER A 31 14.31 7.66 -0.90
N LEU A 32 14.38 8.70 -0.06
CA LEU A 32 15.64 9.22 0.50
C LEU A 32 16.37 8.20 1.39
N LEU A 33 15.62 7.33 2.08
CA LEU A 33 16.18 6.24 2.88
C LEU A 33 16.83 5.14 1.99
N GLY A 34 16.54 5.12 0.69
CA GLY A 34 17.05 4.12 -0.25
C GLY A 34 16.14 2.89 -0.41
N VAL A 35 14.88 2.98 0.03
CA VAL A 35 13.88 1.93 -0.22
C VAL A 35 13.67 1.80 -1.73
N SER A 36 13.48 0.57 -2.20
CA SER A 36 13.14 0.32 -3.61
C SER A 36 11.68 -0.08 -3.81
N HIS A 37 11.11 -0.76 -2.82
CA HIS A 37 9.75 -1.27 -2.86
C HIS A 37 9.06 -1.02 -1.52
N VAL A 38 7.87 -0.45 -1.56
CA VAL A 38 6.97 -0.49 -0.41
C VAL A 38 6.29 -1.85 -0.40
N TYR A 39 6.41 -2.57 0.71
CA TYR A 39 5.63 -3.77 1.00
C TYR A 39 4.42 -3.35 1.83
N CYS A 40 3.19 -3.47 1.33
CA CYS A 40 1.99 -3.10 2.11
C CYS A 40 1.22 -4.33 2.61
N SER A 41 0.49 -4.15 3.72
CA SER A 41 -0.57 -5.06 4.17
C SER A 41 -1.71 -5.16 3.13
N PRO A 42 -2.62 -6.17 3.26
CA PRO A 42 -3.71 -6.33 2.30
C PRO A 42 -4.56 -5.07 2.15
N ILE A 43 -5.00 -4.82 0.93
CA ILE A 43 -5.76 -3.59 0.59
C ILE A 43 -7.20 -3.86 0.18
N LEU A 44 -7.58 -5.13 0.04
CA LEU A 44 -8.94 -5.51 -0.31
C LEU A 44 -9.87 -5.23 0.86
N GLN A 45 -11.17 -5.08 0.58
CA GLN A 45 -12.15 -4.71 1.59
C GLN A 45 -12.18 -5.75 2.72
N ALA A 46 -11.81 -5.30 3.91
CA ALA A 46 -11.83 -6.07 5.15
C ALA A 46 -13.05 -5.70 6.00
N GLY A 47 -13.25 -6.43 7.10
CA GLY A 47 -14.26 -6.10 8.10
C GLY A 47 -14.15 -4.65 8.59
N PRO A 48 -15.28 -3.99 8.94
CA PRO A 48 -15.26 -2.62 9.45
C PRO A 48 -14.32 -2.46 10.65
N GLY A 49 -13.47 -1.44 10.62
CA GLY A 49 -12.51 -1.17 11.68
C GLY A 49 -11.31 -2.12 11.74
N SER A 50 -11.12 -2.99 10.73
CA SER A 50 -9.94 -3.84 10.65
C SER A 50 -8.65 -3.01 10.67
N SER A 51 -7.73 -3.41 11.55
CA SER A 51 -6.42 -2.77 11.68
C SER A 51 -5.32 -3.47 10.88
N HIS A 52 -5.64 -4.55 10.16
CA HIS A 52 -4.65 -5.41 9.52
C HIS A 52 -5.03 -5.89 8.11
N GLY A 53 -6.32 -5.94 7.76
CA GLY A 53 -6.79 -6.26 6.41
C GLY A 53 -6.82 -7.75 6.04
N TYR A 54 -6.57 -8.66 6.98
CA TYR A 54 -6.53 -10.12 6.71
C TYR A 54 -7.91 -10.78 6.78
N ASP A 55 -8.88 -10.10 7.38
CA ASP A 55 -10.29 -10.45 7.50
C ASP A 55 -11.08 -9.92 6.29
N VAL A 56 -10.69 -10.36 5.09
CA VAL A 56 -11.29 -9.92 3.82
C VAL A 56 -12.76 -10.32 3.76
N VAL A 57 -13.63 -9.36 3.46
CA VAL A 57 -15.08 -9.56 3.28
C VAL A 57 -15.52 -9.37 1.83
N ASP A 58 -14.77 -8.63 1.02
CA ASP A 58 -15.00 -8.46 -0.42
C ASP A 58 -13.67 -8.34 -1.19
N PRO A 59 -13.24 -9.41 -1.90
CA PRO A 59 -12.00 -9.40 -2.66
C PRO A 59 -12.09 -8.61 -3.99
N GLY A 60 -13.28 -8.18 -4.40
CA GLY A 60 -13.51 -7.42 -5.63
C GLY A 60 -13.33 -5.91 -5.45
N ARG A 61 -13.11 -5.43 -4.22
CA ARG A 61 -13.06 -4.01 -3.88
C ARG A 61 -11.82 -3.66 -3.08
N ILE A 62 -11.24 -2.51 -3.36
CA ILE A 62 -10.24 -1.88 -2.49
C ILE A 62 -10.98 -1.27 -1.29
N SER A 63 -10.42 -1.43 -0.09
CA SER A 63 -11.02 -0.99 1.16
C SER A 63 -11.34 0.51 1.16
N ASP A 64 -12.60 0.85 1.42
CA ASP A 64 -13.05 2.24 1.55
C ASP A 64 -12.35 2.94 2.74
N GLU A 65 -12.06 2.20 3.82
CA GLU A 65 -11.39 2.74 5.01
C GLU A 65 -9.92 3.13 4.76
N LEU A 66 -9.30 2.58 3.71
CA LEU A 66 -7.96 2.97 3.28
C LEU A 66 -7.98 4.17 2.30
N GLY A 67 -9.16 4.60 1.85
CA GLY A 67 -9.36 5.64 0.84
C GLY A 67 -9.86 5.14 -0.52
N GLY A 68 -10.18 3.84 -0.62
CA GLY A 68 -10.76 3.21 -1.82
C GLY A 68 -9.84 3.24 -3.04
N GLU A 69 -10.40 2.91 -4.20
CA GLU A 69 -9.64 2.81 -5.45
C GLU A 69 -9.02 4.15 -5.88
N THR A 70 -9.70 5.26 -5.64
CA THR A 70 -9.15 6.59 -5.94
C THR A 70 -7.93 6.91 -5.08
N GLY A 71 -8.00 6.60 -3.78
CA GLY A 71 -6.86 6.75 -2.86
C GLY A 71 -5.68 5.88 -3.28
N PHE A 72 -5.93 4.62 -3.64
CA PHE A 72 -4.90 3.70 -4.12
C PHE A 72 -4.22 4.20 -5.40
N ARG A 73 -4.98 4.70 -6.38
CA ARG A 73 -4.44 5.26 -7.63
C ARG A 73 -3.55 6.47 -7.37
N ARG A 74 -3.98 7.39 -6.50
CA ARG A 74 -3.17 8.56 -6.11
C ARG A 74 -1.87 8.13 -5.43
N TRP A 75 -1.95 7.20 -4.49
CA TRP A 75 -0.76 6.69 -3.80
C TRP A 75 0.20 5.97 -4.76
N SER A 76 -0.34 5.18 -5.69
CA SER A 76 0.45 4.53 -6.75
C SER A 76 1.18 5.54 -7.65
N THR A 77 0.54 6.68 -7.97
CA THR A 77 1.19 7.78 -8.70
C THR A 77 2.35 8.36 -7.90
N VAL A 78 2.13 8.68 -6.62
CA VAL A 78 3.18 9.24 -5.74
C VAL A 78 4.36 8.27 -5.61
N LEU A 79 4.11 6.97 -5.45
CA LEU A 79 5.18 5.96 -5.44
C LEU A 79 6.01 6.02 -6.74
N GLY A 80 5.34 6.08 -7.89
CA GLY A 80 5.99 6.15 -9.20
C GLY A 80 6.82 7.42 -9.41
N GLU A 81 6.36 8.58 -8.93
CA GLU A 81 7.09 9.85 -8.97
C GLU A 81 8.42 9.81 -8.21
N HIS A 82 8.52 8.92 -7.21
CA HIS A 82 9.72 8.73 -6.38
C HIS A 82 10.48 7.43 -6.70
N GLU A 83 10.19 6.81 -7.84
CA GLU A 83 10.77 5.54 -8.31
C GLU A 83 10.61 4.36 -7.31
N LEU A 84 9.64 4.45 -6.40
CA LEU A 84 9.27 3.36 -5.51
C LEU A 84 8.27 2.43 -6.19
N LYS A 85 8.49 1.14 -6.03
CA LYS A 85 7.59 0.08 -6.52
C LYS A 85 6.73 -0.47 -5.40
N LEU A 86 5.66 -1.17 -5.74
CA LEU A 86 4.74 -1.75 -4.77
C LEU A 86 4.86 -3.28 -4.75
N LEU A 87 4.99 -3.85 -3.56
CA LEU A 87 4.83 -5.27 -3.26
C LEU A 87 3.62 -5.38 -2.33
N MET A 88 2.62 -6.17 -2.72
CA MET A 88 1.32 -6.19 -2.05
C MET A 88 1.06 -7.54 -1.41
N ASP A 89 0.67 -7.54 -0.14
CA ASP A 89 0.18 -8.71 0.56
C ASP A 89 -1.22 -9.11 0.09
N VAL A 90 -1.49 -10.41 -0.03
CA VAL A 90 -2.76 -10.97 -0.53
C VAL A 90 -3.18 -12.17 0.32
N VAL A 91 -4.50 -12.37 0.46
CA VAL A 91 -5.08 -13.38 1.37
C VAL A 91 -6.00 -14.34 0.60
N PRO A 92 -5.44 -15.41 -0.04
CA PRO A 92 -6.20 -16.28 -0.95
C PRO A 92 -6.81 -17.54 -0.31
N ASN A 93 -6.45 -17.88 0.94
CA ASN A 93 -6.95 -19.08 1.63
C ASN A 93 -8.32 -18.86 2.23
#